data_AF-A0A536K0V9-F1
#
_entry.id   AF-A0A536K0V9-F1
#
_cell.length_a   1.000
_cell.length_b   1.000
_cell.length_c   1.000
_cell.angle_alpha   90.00
_cell.angle_beta   90.00
_cell.angle_gamma   90.00
#
_symmetry.space_group_name_H-M   'P 1'
#
loop_
_entity.id
_entity.type
_entity.pdbx_description
1 polymer ?
#
loop_
_entity_poly.entity_id
_entity_poly.type
_entity_poly.pdbx_seq_one_letter_code
_entity_poly.pdbx_strand_id
1 'polypeptide(L)'
;MAFCDSGMKRGQSSGSSRLLKSGAMPSRPHGAGGMGAAMAEWIIDGEPSLDLWKMDLRRFGGQYRSQAYTRARTVEVYSTYYDIHYPNEEREAGRPLRLSPTYSRLKELGACFGEKSGWERPNWFAPNAAAADGLAHPTGWAAHHWSPAIAAEHLGTRQRAGLFDETSFAKIEVSGPGALAFLQGLCDNDMDRPPGSITYTHMLNRRGGIEC
;
A
#
# COMPACT_ATOMS: atom_id res chain seq x y z
N MET A 1 14.69 -3.42 14.66
CA MET A 1 14.13 -2.42 13.74
C MET A 1 14.20 -3.04 12.35
N ALA A 2 13.06 -3.30 11.72
CA ALA A 2 12.95 -4.22 10.58
C ALA A 2 13.38 -3.58 9.26
N PHE A 3 14.19 -4.24 8.43
CA PHE A 3 14.66 -3.77 7.10
C PHE A 3 13.80 -4.35 5.97
N CYS A 4 12.48 -4.14 5.99
CA CYS A 4 11.57 -4.86 5.08
C CYS A 4 11.34 -4.22 3.71
N ASP A 5 11.92 -3.05 3.51
CA ASP A 5 11.89 -2.27 2.28
C ASP A 5 13.14 -1.40 2.29
N SER A 6 13.69 -1.05 1.12
CA SER A 6 14.94 -0.27 1.02
C SER A 6 14.80 1.17 1.55
N GLY A 7 13.57 1.61 1.81
CA GLY A 7 13.26 2.89 2.42
C GLY A 7 13.55 2.95 3.92
N MET A 8 14.13 4.09 4.34
CA MET A 8 14.31 4.51 5.72
C MET A 8 12.97 4.47 6.49
N LYS A 9 13.01 4.18 7.81
CA LYS A 9 11.80 4.13 8.65
C LYS A 9 11.78 5.23 9.70
N ARG A 10 10.61 5.84 9.88
CA ARG A 10 10.37 6.99 10.73
C ARG A 10 8.90 7.05 11.15
N GLY A 11 8.57 7.47 12.37
CA GLY A 11 7.17 7.81 12.69
C GLY A 11 6.88 7.81 14.17
N GLN A 12 5.72 8.36 14.54
CA GLN A 12 5.21 8.23 15.90
C GLN A 12 4.71 6.80 16.14
N SER A 13 5.09 6.24 17.29
CA SER A 13 4.65 4.90 17.65
C SER A 13 3.16 4.87 17.98
N SER A 14 2.42 3.89 17.44
CA SER A 14 0.98 3.72 17.72
C SER A 14 0.65 3.43 19.20
N GLY A 15 1.64 3.09 20.03
CA GLY A 15 1.46 2.81 21.46
C GLY A 15 1.92 3.92 22.41
N SER A 16 2.44 5.05 21.90
CA SER A 16 2.83 6.20 22.73
C SER A 16 2.90 7.46 21.87
N SER A 17 2.10 8.47 22.24
CA SER A 17 1.99 9.76 21.55
C SER A 17 3.26 10.61 21.59
N ARG A 18 4.26 10.24 22.41
CA ARG A 18 5.50 11.01 22.60
C ARG A 18 6.76 10.33 22.06
N LEU A 19 6.65 9.12 21.49
CA LEU A 19 7.83 8.38 21.03
C LEU A 19 7.95 8.45 19.50
N LEU A 20 8.87 9.31 19.04
CA LEU A 20 9.34 9.33 17.66
C LEU A 20 10.50 8.35 17.49
N LYS A 21 10.46 7.52 16.45
CA LYS A 21 11.55 6.61 16.10
C LYS A 21 12.13 7.01 14.76
N SER A 22 13.46 7.03 14.67
CA SER A 22 14.21 7.12 13.42
C SER A 22 15.19 5.95 13.36
N GLY A 23 15.23 5.21 12.25
CA GLY A 23 16.25 4.19 12.07
C GLY A 23 16.06 3.30 10.86
N ALA A 24 17.13 2.52 10.62
CA ALA A 24 17.43 1.71 9.44
C ALA A 24 17.87 2.53 8.20
N MET A 25 19.19 2.65 8.03
CA MET A 25 19.85 2.97 6.76
C MET A 25 21.01 2.00 6.55
N PRO A 26 20.86 0.97 5.70
CA PRO A 26 22.02 0.22 5.27
C PRO A 26 22.67 1.06 4.17
N SER A 27 23.82 1.67 4.46
CA SER A 27 24.81 2.20 3.48
C SER A 27 24.77 3.66 2.96
N ARG A 28 24.02 4.64 3.50
CA ARG A 28 24.05 6.02 2.92
C ARG A 28 24.19 7.19 3.93
N PRO A 29 25.38 7.78 4.11
CA PRO A 29 25.55 9.05 4.84
C PRO A 29 24.76 10.22 4.22
N HIS A 30 24.54 10.18 2.90
CA HIS A 30 23.98 11.25 2.08
C HIS A 30 22.56 11.71 2.47
N GLY A 31 21.77 10.88 3.16
CA GLY A 31 20.41 11.25 3.57
C GLY A 31 20.26 11.69 5.03
N ALA A 32 21.34 11.66 5.83
CA ALA A 32 21.25 11.94 7.27
C ALA A 32 20.83 13.40 7.57
N GLY A 33 21.29 14.36 6.77
CA GLY A 33 20.95 15.78 6.95
C GLY A 33 19.45 16.06 6.74
N GLY A 34 18.88 15.59 5.63
CA GLY A 34 17.45 15.73 5.35
C GLY A 34 16.57 15.02 6.38
N MET A 35 17.02 13.86 6.88
CA MET A 35 16.33 13.15 7.96
C MET A 35 16.34 13.93 9.27
N GLY A 36 17.48 14.52 9.66
CA GLY A 36 17.59 15.34 10.86
C GLY A 36 16.70 16.58 10.79
N ALA A 37 16.73 17.30 9.67
CA ALA A 37 15.88 18.45 9.41
C ALA A 37 14.40 18.10 9.53
N ALA A 38 13.97 17.06 8.81
CA ALA A 38 12.57 16.65 8.87
C ALA A 38 12.19 16.18 10.28
N MET A 39 13.08 15.50 11.02
CA MET A 39 12.86 15.08 12.42
C MET A 39 12.65 16.27 13.35
N ALA A 40 13.45 17.32 13.18
CA ALA A 40 13.28 18.56 13.92
C ALA A 40 11.92 19.21 13.63
N GLU A 41 11.51 19.32 12.35
CA GLU A 41 10.19 19.86 11.98
C GLU A 41 9.06 19.09 12.64
N TRP A 42 9.08 17.76 12.63
CA TRP A 42 8.01 16.97 13.23
C TRP A 42 8.01 17.06 14.78
N ILE A 43 9.17 17.30 15.42
CA ILE A 43 9.23 17.52 16.87
C ILE A 43 8.68 18.91 17.23
N ILE A 44 9.05 19.93 16.45
CA ILE A 44 8.75 21.34 16.74
C ILE A 44 7.32 21.69 16.29
N ASP A 45 7.01 21.39 15.02
CA ASP A 45 5.77 21.79 14.35
C ASP A 45 4.69 20.69 14.37
N GLY A 46 5.07 19.47 14.73
CA GLY A 46 4.15 18.33 14.83
C GLY A 46 3.88 17.60 13.50
N GLU A 47 4.35 18.13 12.38
CA GLU A 47 4.18 17.56 11.03
C GLU A 47 5.35 17.94 10.09
N PRO A 48 5.92 17.00 9.32
CA PRO A 48 7.02 17.29 8.40
C PRO A 48 6.55 18.09 7.18
N SER A 49 7.39 18.95 6.61
CA SER A 49 7.06 19.75 5.40
C SER A 49 6.93 18.94 4.10
N LEU A 50 7.53 17.74 4.06
CA LEU A 50 7.54 16.84 2.91
C LEU A 50 6.63 15.62 3.13
N ASP A 51 6.14 15.03 2.03
CA ASP A 51 5.50 13.71 2.08
C ASP A 51 6.55 12.63 2.41
N LEU A 52 6.43 12.10 3.63
CA LEU A 52 7.29 11.05 4.16
C LEU A 52 6.53 9.73 4.36
N TRP A 53 5.39 9.50 3.68
CA TRP A 53 4.61 8.27 3.85
C TRP A 53 5.43 7.01 3.57
N LYS A 54 6.28 7.03 2.54
CA LYS A 54 7.22 5.93 2.24
C LYS A 54 8.28 5.71 3.31
N MET A 55 8.44 6.64 4.24
CA MET A 55 9.31 6.48 5.40
C MET A 55 8.51 6.20 6.66
N ASP A 56 7.18 6.32 6.65
CA ASP A 56 6.38 6.17 7.86
C ASP A 56 6.46 4.73 8.42
N LEU A 57 6.67 4.57 9.72
CA LEU A 57 6.72 3.28 10.40
C LEU A 57 5.32 2.65 10.49
N ARG A 58 4.27 3.46 10.52
CA ARG A 58 2.86 3.06 10.59
C ARG A 58 2.38 2.42 9.28
N ARG A 59 3.10 2.59 8.16
CA ARG A 59 2.81 1.91 6.89
C ARG A 59 2.97 0.39 6.99
N PHE A 60 3.73 -0.10 7.98
CA PHE A 60 3.92 -1.52 8.18
C PHE A 60 2.78 -2.10 9.01
N GLY A 61 2.06 -3.06 8.43
CA GLY A 61 1.04 -3.83 9.15
C GLY A 61 1.62 -4.75 10.24
N GLY A 62 0.73 -5.36 11.03
CA GLY A 62 1.09 -6.21 12.17
C GLY A 62 2.02 -7.39 11.83
N GLN A 63 2.01 -7.86 10.58
CA GLN A 63 2.89 -8.94 10.09
C GLN A 63 4.38 -8.63 10.25
N TYR A 64 4.77 -7.36 10.18
CA TYR A 64 6.17 -6.93 10.31
C TYR A 64 6.68 -6.95 11.75
N ARG A 65 5.83 -7.33 12.72
CA ARG A 65 6.27 -7.68 14.08
C ARG A 65 6.99 -9.04 14.11
N SER A 66 6.74 -9.92 13.14
CA SER A 66 7.45 -11.19 13.03
C SER A 66 8.88 -10.97 12.55
N GLN A 67 9.85 -11.44 13.35
CA GLN A 67 11.27 -11.36 13.01
C GLN A 67 11.60 -12.25 11.80
N ALA A 68 10.99 -13.43 11.69
CA ALA A 68 11.22 -14.35 10.58
C ALA A 68 10.76 -13.74 9.25
N TYR A 69 9.54 -13.19 9.21
CA TYR A 69 9.01 -12.50 8.03
C TYR A 69 9.86 -11.28 7.67
N THR A 70 10.22 -10.49 8.68
CA THR A 70 11.08 -9.32 8.51
C THR A 70 12.43 -9.70 7.89
N ARG A 71 13.06 -10.74 8.42
CA ARG A 71 14.37 -11.23 7.95
C ARG A 71 14.30 -11.70 6.51
N ALA A 72 13.29 -12.50 6.16
CA ALA A 72 13.11 -12.98 4.78
C ALA A 72 13.03 -11.82 3.78
N ARG A 73 12.18 -10.82 4.06
CA ARG A 73 12.08 -9.61 3.20
C ARG A 73 13.36 -8.79 3.17
N THR A 74 14.05 -8.70 4.31
CA THR A 74 15.33 -7.96 4.38
C THR A 74 16.38 -8.59 3.49
N VAL A 75 16.49 -9.91 3.51
CA VAL A 75 17.46 -10.64 2.70
C VAL A 75 17.21 -10.41 1.22
N GLU A 76 15.96 -10.56 0.77
CA GLU A 76 15.57 -10.31 -0.63
C GLU A 76 15.86 -8.87 -1.05
N VAL A 77 15.45 -7.88 -0.26
CA VAL A 77 15.69 -6.46 -0.57
C VAL A 77 17.18 -6.15 -0.66
N TYR A 78 18.00 -6.77 0.19
CA TYR A 78 19.44 -6.56 0.17
C TYR A 78 20.10 -7.27 -1.01
N SER A 79 19.67 -8.50 -1.34
CA SER A 79 20.22 -9.24 -2.48
C SER A 79 19.92 -8.57 -3.81
N THR A 80 18.77 -7.92 -3.96
CA THR A 80 18.37 -7.25 -5.20
C THR A 80 18.67 -5.75 -5.21
N TYR A 81 19.49 -5.25 -4.28
CA TYR A 81 19.64 -3.81 -4.04
C TYR A 81 20.20 -3.02 -5.25
N TYR A 82 21.00 -3.68 -6.09
CA TYR A 82 21.57 -3.10 -7.31
C TYR A 82 20.97 -3.68 -8.59
N ASP A 83 19.92 -4.50 -8.47
CA ASP A 83 19.28 -5.10 -9.63
C ASP A 83 18.43 -4.07 -10.38
N ILE A 84 18.20 -4.39 -11.64
CA ILE A 84 17.28 -3.64 -12.49
C ILE A 84 15.85 -4.00 -12.07
N HIS A 85 15.15 -3.04 -11.45
CA HIS A 85 13.76 -3.22 -11.06
C HIS A 85 12.80 -2.97 -12.22
N TYR A 86 12.07 -4.00 -12.65
CA TYR A 86 11.12 -3.89 -13.76
C TYR A 86 9.77 -3.31 -13.30
N PRO A 87 9.00 -2.69 -14.22
CA PRO A 87 7.65 -2.20 -13.90
C PRO A 87 6.78 -3.33 -13.40
N ASN A 88 6.01 -3.08 -12.33
CA ASN A 88 5.14 -4.06 -11.69
C ASN A 88 5.85 -5.34 -11.22
N GLU A 89 7.19 -5.34 -11.14
CA GLU A 89 7.94 -6.41 -10.50
C GLU A 89 7.49 -6.53 -9.04
N GLU A 90 7.33 -7.76 -8.61
CA GLU A 90 6.90 -8.04 -7.26
C GLU A 90 7.87 -8.96 -6.55
N ARG A 91 7.95 -8.75 -5.24
CA ARG A 91 8.77 -9.54 -4.34
C ARG A 91 8.09 -10.85 -4.00
N GLU A 92 8.87 -11.92 -3.92
CA GLU A 92 8.40 -13.27 -3.65
C GLU A 92 8.58 -13.67 -2.19
N ALA A 93 9.59 -13.12 -1.49
CA ALA A 93 9.92 -13.60 -0.16
C ALA A 93 8.75 -13.38 0.82
N GLY A 94 8.38 -14.44 1.55
CA GLY A 94 7.32 -14.41 2.55
C GLY A 94 5.90 -14.48 2.00
N ARG A 95 5.72 -14.83 0.72
CA ARG A 95 4.41 -15.10 0.12
C ARG A 95 4.10 -16.60 0.08
N PRO A 96 2.81 -17.01 0.18
CA PRO A 96 1.65 -16.18 0.51
C PRO A 96 1.55 -15.90 2.02
N LEU A 97 1.02 -14.73 2.41
CA LEU A 97 0.83 -14.37 3.82
C LEU A 97 -0.63 -14.16 4.23
N ARG A 98 -1.34 -13.21 3.59
CA ARG A 98 -2.76 -12.94 3.85
C ARG A 98 -3.56 -13.29 2.61
N LEU A 99 -4.59 -14.10 2.81
CA LEU A 99 -5.43 -14.62 1.74
C LEU A 99 -6.84 -14.11 1.92
N SER A 100 -7.49 -13.69 0.83
CA SER A 100 -8.92 -13.41 0.84
C SER A 100 -9.72 -14.72 0.95
N PRO A 101 -10.97 -14.68 1.44
CA PRO A 101 -11.85 -15.85 1.45
C PRO A 101 -12.07 -16.46 0.07
N THR A 102 -11.93 -15.67 -0.99
CA THR A 102 -12.08 -16.05 -2.40
C THR A 102 -10.80 -16.63 -3.02
N TYR A 103 -9.68 -16.64 -2.29
CA TYR A 103 -8.36 -16.98 -2.83
C TYR A 103 -8.29 -18.34 -3.54
N SER A 104 -8.88 -19.39 -2.95
CA SER A 104 -8.92 -20.73 -3.57
C SER A 104 -9.61 -20.68 -4.93
N ARG A 105 -10.77 -20.02 -5.02
CA ARG A 105 -11.52 -19.87 -6.26
C ARG A 105 -10.77 -19.02 -7.29
N LEU A 106 -10.15 -17.94 -6.86
CA LEU A 106 -9.34 -17.08 -7.74
C LEU A 106 -8.15 -17.85 -8.32
N LYS A 107 -7.51 -18.70 -7.51
CA LYS A 107 -6.42 -19.58 -7.96
C LYS A 107 -6.90 -20.59 -9.01
N GLU A 108 -8.07 -21.22 -8.80
CA GLU A 108 -8.67 -22.13 -9.80
C GLU A 108 -8.99 -21.43 -11.13
N LEU A 109 -9.38 -20.15 -11.08
CA LEU A 109 -9.62 -19.33 -12.26
C LEU A 109 -8.32 -18.87 -12.95
N GLY A 110 -7.15 -19.25 -12.45
CA GLY A 110 -5.86 -18.92 -13.05
C GLY A 110 -5.41 -17.48 -12.79
N ALA A 111 -5.74 -16.94 -11.62
CA ALA A 111 -5.27 -15.62 -11.20
C ALA A 111 -3.73 -15.57 -11.08
N CYS A 112 -3.12 -14.57 -11.70
CA CYS A 112 -1.75 -14.16 -11.45
C CYS A 112 -1.76 -13.19 -10.26
N PHE A 113 -1.26 -13.65 -9.12
CA PHE A 113 -1.35 -12.89 -7.88
C PHE A 113 -0.22 -11.88 -7.72
N GLY A 114 -0.64 -10.74 -7.19
CA GLY A 114 0.18 -9.66 -6.70
C GLY A 114 0.23 -9.57 -5.18
N GLU A 115 1.26 -8.93 -4.60
CA GLU A 115 1.34 -8.63 -3.16
C GLU A 115 1.08 -7.15 -2.87
N LYS A 116 0.15 -6.87 -1.95
CA LYS A 116 -0.09 -5.53 -1.38
C LYS A 116 -0.27 -5.60 0.13
N SER A 117 0.69 -5.09 0.90
CA SER A 117 0.66 -5.11 2.38
C SER A 117 0.43 -6.51 2.97
N GLY A 118 1.07 -7.51 2.35
CA GLY A 118 0.99 -8.93 2.67
C GLY A 118 -0.23 -9.66 2.12
N TRP A 119 -1.18 -8.96 1.47
CA TRP A 119 -2.32 -9.59 0.80
C TRP A 119 -1.95 -10.08 -0.59
N GLU A 120 -2.34 -11.32 -0.87
CA GLU A 120 -2.41 -11.83 -2.24
C GLU A 120 -3.63 -11.23 -2.95
N ARG A 121 -3.39 -10.40 -3.97
CA ARG A 121 -4.41 -9.72 -4.77
C ARG A 121 -4.30 -10.18 -6.22
N PRO A 122 -5.36 -10.61 -6.90
CA PRO A 122 -5.28 -10.94 -8.32
C PRO A 122 -4.91 -9.67 -9.12
N ASN A 123 -3.84 -9.73 -9.91
CA ASN A 123 -3.46 -8.66 -10.83
C ASN A 123 -4.19 -8.81 -12.18
N TRP A 124 -4.29 -10.04 -12.67
CA TRP A 124 -5.07 -10.44 -13.86
C TRP A 124 -5.29 -11.96 -13.85
N PHE A 125 -6.14 -12.49 -14.72
CA PHE A 125 -6.35 -13.93 -14.88
C PHE A 125 -5.76 -14.41 -16.20
N ALA A 126 -4.75 -15.28 -16.13
CA ALA A 126 -4.03 -15.75 -17.32
C ALA A 126 -4.94 -16.34 -18.42
N PRO A 127 -6.02 -17.09 -18.11
CA PRO A 127 -6.92 -17.62 -19.15
C PRO A 127 -7.62 -16.54 -19.99
N ASN A 128 -7.81 -15.33 -19.47
CA ASN A 128 -8.48 -14.24 -20.18
C ASN A 128 -7.63 -13.63 -21.30
N ALA A 129 -6.32 -13.93 -21.35
CA ALA A 129 -5.44 -13.41 -22.39
C ALA A 129 -5.86 -13.84 -23.81
N ALA A 130 -6.49 -15.01 -23.94
CA ALA A 130 -7.00 -15.49 -25.24
C ALA A 130 -8.12 -14.60 -25.81
N ALA A 131 -8.86 -13.89 -24.94
CA ALA A 131 -9.92 -12.98 -25.36
C ALA A 131 -9.41 -11.58 -25.75
N ALA A 132 -8.09 -11.36 -25.71
CA ALA A 132 -7.46 -10.09 -26.04
C ALA A 132 -6.94 -10.00 -27.49
N ASP A 133 -7.38 -10.92 -28.37
CA ASP A 133 -6.91 -10.95 -29.76
C ASP A 133 -7.23 -9.61 -30.47
N GLY A 134 -6.23 -9.08 -31.18
CA GLY A 134 -6.30 -7.78 -31.84
C GLY A 134 -6.27 -6.54 -30.92
N LEU A 135 -6.14 -6.69 -29.59
CA LEU A 135 -6.02 -5.55 -28.68
C LEU A 135 -4.59 -5.00 -28.64
N ALA A 136 -4.49 -3.67 -28.56
CA ALA A 136 -3.22 -2.99 -28.38
C ALA A 136 -2.59 -3.38 -27.03
N HIS A 137 -1.28 -3.62 -27.04
CA HIS A 137 -0.50 -3.95 -25.85
C HIS A 137 0.78 -3.12 -25.81
N PRO A 138 1.30 -2.79 -24.62
CA PRO A 138 2.57 -2.10 -24.49
C PRO A 138 3.72 -2.97 -25.01
N THR A 139 4.77 -2.33 -25.50
CA THR A 139 6.00 -2.98 -26.00
C THR A 139 7.22 -2.50 -25.22
N GLY A 140 8.29 -3.29 -25.23
CA GLY A 140 9.56 -2.94 -24.56
C GLY A 140 9.43 -2.93 -23.04
N TRP A 141 10.00 -1.91 -22.38
CA TRP A 141 10.06 -1.81 -20.92
C TRP A 141 8.70 -1.89 -20.22
N ALA A 142 7.65 -1.30 -20.82
CA ALA A 142 6.30 -1.30 -20.26
C ALA A 142 5.56 -2.65 -20.39
N ALA A 143 6.09 -3.59 -21.19
CA ALA A 143 5.50 -4.91 -21.38
C ALA A 143 5.90 -5.91 -20.28
N HIS A 144 6.87 -5.56 -19.43
CA HIS A 144 7.28 -6.42 -18.32
C HIS A 144 6.17 -6.50 -17.26
N HIS A 145 5.95 -7.70 -16.73
CA HIS A 145 4.90 -8.02 -15.75
C HIS A 145 3.52 -7.46 -16.13
N TRP A 146 3.18 -7.53 -17.41
CA TRP A 146 1.91 -7.12 -17.98
C TRP A 146 1.30 -8.28 -18.80
N SER A 147 -0.03 -8.34 -18.89
CA SER A 147 -0.73 -9.38 -19.66
C SER A 147 -1.85 -8.80 -20.53
N PRO A 148 -2.05 -9.33 -21.76
CA PRO A 148 -3.23 -9.02 -22.59
C PRO A 148 -4.55 -9.27 -21.87
N ALA A 149 -4.57 -10.18 -20.88
CA ALA A 149 -5.73 -10.42 -20.01
C ALA A 149 -6.28 -9.12 -19.39
N ILE A 150 -5.42 -8.16 -19.06
CA ILE A 150 -5.83 -6.87 -18.48
C ILE A 150 -6.74 -6.11 -19.45
N ALA A 151 -6.41 -6.10 -20.74
CA ALA A 151 -7.21 -5.42 -21.75
C ALA A 151 -8.57 -6.12 -21.97
N ALA A 152 -8.57 -7.46 -22.02
CA ALA A 152 -9.79 -8.25 -22.12
C ALA A 152 -10.71 -8.06 -20.89
N GLU A 153 -10.15 -8.07 -19.68
CA GLU A 153 -10.88 -7.86 -18.42
C GLU A 153 -11.44 -6.45 -18.32
N HIS A 154 -10.69 -5.43 -18.77
CA HIS A 154 -11.17 -4.07 -18.86
C HIS A 154 -12.41 -3.96 -19.76
N LEU A 155 -12.33 -4.48 -20.99
CA LEU A 155 -13.47 -4.48 -21.92
C LEU A 155 -14.64 -5.29 -21.38
N GLY A 156 -14.37 -6.46 -20.81
CA GLY A 156 -15.38 -7.31 -20.18
C GLY A 156 -16.13 -6.57 -19.06
N THR A 157 -15.42 -5.80 -18.24
CA THR A 157 -16.02 -4.98 -17.17
C THR A 157 -16.83 -3.83 -17.74
N ARG A 158 -16.35 -3.16 -18.80
CA ARG A 158 -17.03 -2.01 -19.41
C ARG A 158 -18.29 -2.38 -20.18
N GLN A 159 -18.28 -3.52 -20.85
CA GLN A 159 -19.35 -3.93 -21.76
C GLN A 159 -20.34 -4.90 -21.12
N ARG A 160 -19.95 -5.56 -20.02
CA ARG A 160 -20.77 -6.55 -19.32
C ARG A 160 -20.77 -6.27 -17.81
N ALA A 161 -20.02 -7.06 -17.06
CA ALA A 161 -19.88 -6.94 -15.61
C ALA A 161 -18.50 -7.46 -15.20
N GLY A 162 -17.93 -6.86 -14.17
CA GLY A 162 -16.68 -7.30 -13.55
C GLY A 162 -16.87 -7.51 -12.05
N LEU A 163 -16.24 -8.54 -11.51
CA LEU A 163 -16.21 -8.81 -10.07
C LEU A 163 -14.78 -8.59 -9.57
N PHE A 164 -14.61 -7.67 -8.62
CA PHE A 164 -13.32 -7.30 -8.04
C PHE A 164 -13.25 -7.76 -6.58
N ASP A 165 -12.13 -8.36 -6.21
CA ASP A 165 -11.83 -8.70 -4.81
C ASP A 165 -11.19 -7.50 -4.10
N GLU A 166 -11.99 -6.76 -3.35
CA GLU A 166 -11.55 -5.61 -2.54
C GLU A 166 -11.35 -5.97 -1.05
N THR A 167 -11.15 -7.26 -0.73
CA THR A 167 -10.89 -7.72 0.64
C THR A 167 -9.67 -7.03 1.26
N SER A 168 -8.66 -6.72 0.45
CA SER A 168 -7.41 -6.09 0.89
C SER A 168 -7.54 -4.63 1.31
N PHE A 169 -8.61 -3.92 0.92
CA PHE A 169 -8.81 -2.52 1.29
C PHE A 169 -8.92 -2.39 2.82
N ALA A 170 -8.28 -1.35 3.37
CA ALA A 170 -8.39 -1.04 4.79
C ALA A 170 -9.85 -0.72 5.13
N LYS A 171 -10.36 -1.35 6.19
CA LYS A 171 -11.72 -1.19 6.68
C LYS A 171 -11.61 -0.77 8.14
N ILE A 172 -12.13 0.39 8.48
CA ILE A 172 -12.08 0.98 9.82
C ILE A 172 -13.51 1.28 10.24
N GLU A 173 -13.92 0.75 11.39
CA GLU A 173 -15.21 1.04 11.99
C GLU A 173 -15.03 2.09 13.09
N VAL A 174 -15.79 3.19 13.00
CA VAL A 174 -15.83 4.25 14.02
C VAL A 174 -17.24 4.27 14.61
N SER A 175 -17.36 3.89 15.87
CA SER A 175 -18.65 3.71 16.56
C SER A 175 -18.69 4.44 17.90
N GLY A 176 -19.89 4.82 18.33
CA GLY A 176 -20.13 5.47 19.63
C GLY A 176 -20.75 6.86 19.50
N PRO A 177 -21.19 7.47 20.62
CA PRO A 177 -21.95 8.72 20.59
C PRO A 177 -21.17 9.92 20.01
N GLY A 178 -19.83 9.87 20.02
CA GLY A 178 -18.97 10.91 19.46
C GLY A 178 -18.50 10.66 18.02
N ALA A 179 -18.94 9.59 17.36
CA ALA A 179 -18.41 9.19 16.05
C ALA A 179 -18.63 10.25 14.97
N LEU A 180 -19.85 10.80 14.88
CA LEU A 180 -20.17 11.86 13.92
C LEU A 180 -19.33 13.12 14.19
N ALA A 181 -19.31 13.60 15.43
CA ALA A 181 -18.54 14.79 15.79
C ALA A 181 -17.03 14.63 15.50
N PHE A 182 -16.49 13.43 15.75
CA PHE A 182 -15.10 13.11 15.44
C PHE A 182 -14.83 13.14 13.93
N LEU A 183 -15.64 12.43 13.12
CA LEU A 183 -15.48 12.40 11.67
C LEU A 183 -15.71 13.78 11.04
N GLN A 184 -16.69 14.53 11.54
CA GLN A 184 -16.99 15.88 11.05
C GLN A 184 -15.84 16.88 11.27
N GLY A 185 -15.02 16.67 12.31
CA GLY A 185 -13.83 17.48 12.57
C GLY A 185 -12.57 16.98 11.85
N LEU A 186 -12.57 15.75 11.33
CA LEU A 186 -11.42 15.11 10.70
C LEU A 186 -11.48 15.14 9.16
N CYS A 187 -12.68 14.98 8.61
CA CYS A 187 -12.96 14.91 7.19
C CYS A 187 -13.25 16.31 6.61
N ASP A 188 -12.91 16.52 5.35
CA ASP A 188 -13.11 17.78 4.63
C ASP A 188 -14.51 17.96 4.02
N ASN A 189 -15.38 16.95 4.17
CA ASN A 189 -16.74 16.95 3.65
C ASN A 189 -17.78 16.90 4.78
N ASP A 190 -19.04 17.15 4.44
CA ASP A 190 -20.16 17.04 5.35
C ASP A 190 -20.50 15.57 5.61
N MET A 191 -20.26 15.15 6.86
CA MET A 191 -20.47 13.79 7.36
C MET A 191 -21.82 13.64 8.04
N ASP A 192 -22.56 14.73 8.29
CA ASP A 192 -23.91 14.70 8.86
C ASP A 192 -24.94 14.35 7.78
N ARG A 193 -24.86 13.09 7.35
CA ARG A 193 -25.70 12.50 6.31
C ARG A 193 -26.58 11.41 6.93
N PRO A 194 -27.80 11.19 6.40
CA PRO A 194 -28.66 10.13 6.89
C PRO A 194 -27.99 8.75 6.75
N PRO A 195 -28.25 7.80 7.68
CA PRO A 195 -27.72 6.45 7.59
C PRO A 195 -27.97 5.80 6.23
N GLY A 196 -26.97 5.09 5.70
CA GLY A 196 -26.97 4.52 4.34
C GLY A 196 -26.31 5.41 3.28
N SER A 197 -25.92 6.64 3.63
CA SER A 197 -25.15 7.52 2.75
C SER A 197 -23.69 7.08 2.60
N ILE A 198 -23.12 7.34 1.43
CA ILE A 198 -21.69 7.13 1.14
C ILE A 198 -21.10 8.48 0.70
N THR A 199 -20.11 8.96 1.44
CA THR A 199 -19.43 10.23 1.17
C THR A 199 -17.96 9.96 0.86
N TYR A 200 -17.49 10.40 -0.31
CA TYR A 200 -16.06 10.50 -0.58
C TYR A 200 -15.53 11.80 0.03
N THR A 201 -14.45 11.69 0.81
CA THR A 201 -13.87 12.79 1.58
C THR A 201 -12.39 12.53 1.81
N HIS A 202 -11.64 13.59 2.02
CA HIS A 202 -10.24 13.55 2.43
C HIS A 202 -10.09 13.89 3.90
N MET A 203 -8.99 13.43 4.49
CA MET A 203 -8.53 13.92 5.79
C MET A 203 -7.32 14.82 5.57
N LEU A 204 -7.44 16.06 6.03
CA LEU A 204 -6.44 17.09 5.81
C LEU A 204 -5.59 17.33 7.07
N ASN A 205 -4.32 17.64 6.86
CA ASN A 205 -3.47 18.17 7.93
C ASN A 205 -3.70 19.68 8.13
N ARG A 206 -3.02 20.27 9.12
CA ARG A 206 -3.24 21.68 9.49
C ARG A 206 -2.84 22.68 8.40
N ARG A 207 -2.05 22.26 7.43
CA ARG A 207 -1.64 23.05 6.26
C ARG A 207 -2.53 22.82 5.04
N GLY A 208 -3.59 22.01 5.16
CA GLY A 208 -4.46 21.64 4.05
C GLY A 208 -3.86 20.60 3.10
N GLY A 209 -2.77 19.92 3.51
CA GLY A 209 -2.23 18.77 2.78
C GLY A 209 -3.10 17.53 2.99
N ILE A 210 -3.24 16.70 1.95
CA ILE A 210 -4.05 15.48 1.97
C ILE A 210 -3.25 14.35 2.64
N GLU A 211 -3.77 13.80 3.73
CA GLU A 211 -3.16 12.66 4.43
C GLU A 211 -3.78 11.32 4.00
N CYS A 212 -5.07 11.31 3.65
CA CYS A 212 -5.78 10.17 3.07
C CYS A 212 -7.11 10.58 2.41
#